data_AF-A0A662U8P5-F1
#
_entry.id   AF-A0A662U8P5-F1
#
_cell.length_a   1.000
_cell.length_b   1.000
_cell.length_c   1.000
_cell.angle_alpha   90.00
_cell.angle_beta   90.00
_cell.angle_gamma   90.00
#
_symmetry.space_group_name_H-M   'P 1'
#
loop_
_entity.id
_entity.type
_entity.pdbx_description
1 polymer ?
#
loop_
_entity_poly.entity_id
_entity_poly.type
_entity_poly.pdbx_seq_one_letter_code
_entity_poly.pdbx_strand_id
1 'polypeptide(L)' 'EPLPSGPCKGKAVDRDEFLKHRAAYYEAVGWDEKGVPKSELLKEWGLDSVDAALNRIRGKA' A
#
# COMPACT_ATOMS: atom_id res chain seq x y z
N GLU A 1 10.17 4.81 -15.20
CA GLU A 1 11.06 4.97 -16.35
C GLU A 1 12.48 4.58 -15.98
N PRO A 2 13.32 4.19 -16.96
CA PRO A 2 14.73 3.90 -16.71
C PRO A 2 15.50 5.12 -16.22
N LEU A 3 16.54 4.90 -15.41
CA LEU A 3 17.40 5.97 -14.95
C LEU A 3 18.12 6.64 -16.15
N PRO A 4 18.10 7.98 -16.26
CA PRO A 4 18.64 8.68 -17.44
C PRO A 4 20.17 8.72 -17.48
N SER A 5 20.85 8.59 -16.32
CA SER A 5 22.31 8.68 -16.21
C SER A 5 22.86 7.96 -14.97
N GLY A 6 24.20 7.98 -14.81
CA GLY A 6 24.91 7.37 -13.69
C GLY A 6 25.20 5.86 -13.84
N PRO A 7 25.82 5.22 -12.84
CA PRO A 7 26.21 3.80 -12.88
C PRO A 7 25.05 2.81 -13.09
N CYS A 8 23.82 3.24 -12.79
CA CYS A 8 22.60 2.46 -13.00
C CYS A 8 21.75 2.96 -14.18
N LYS A 9 22.32 3.78 -15.08
CA LYS A 9 21.64 4.27 -16.30
C LYS A 9 20.95 3.12 -17.04
N GLY A 10 19.71 3.35 -17.47
CA GLY A 10 18.91 2.38 -18.21
C GLY A 10 18.23 1.31 -17.35
N LYS A 11 18.50 1.25 -16.05
CA LYS A 11 17.77 0.34 -15.14
C LYS A 11 16.43 0.94 -14.74
N ALA A 12 15.39 0.12 -14.78
CA ALA A 12 14.06 0.37 -14.23
C ALA A 12 13.63 -0.84 -13.41
N VAL A 13 12.76 -0.63 -12.43
CA VAL A 13 12.11 -1.74 -11.73
C VAL A 13 11.07 -2.37 -12.66
N ASP A 14 11.01 -3.69 -12.68
CA ASP A 14 9.96 -4.41 -13.39
C ASP A 14 8.59 -4.15 -12.73
N ARG A 15 7.56 -3.92 -13.56
CA ARG A 15 6.25 -3.54 -13.05
C ARG A 15 5.59 -4.68 -12.28
N ASP A 16 5.70 -5.91 -12.77
CA ASP A 16 5.03 -7.05 -12.17
C ASP A 16 5.73 -7.48 -10.88
N GLU A 17 7.06 -7.45 -10.87
CA GLU A 17 7.86 -7.64 -9.67
C GLU A 17 7.53 -6.60 -8.60
N PHE A 18 7.41 -5.32 -8.99
CA PHE A 18 6.99 -4.26 -8.08
C PHE A 18 5.61 -4.50 -7.49
N LEU A 19 4.62 -4.86 -8.33
CA LEU A 19 3.26 -5.11 -7.88
C LEU A 19 3.19 -6.31 -6.91
N LYS A 20 3.98 -7.35 -7.17
CA LYS A 20 4.12 -8.51 -6.27
C LYS A 20 4.71 -8.11 -4.92
N HIS A 21 5.80 -7.34 -4.90
CA HIS A 21 6.41 -6.86 -3.66
C HIS A 21 5.49 -5.91 -2.89
N ARG A 22 4.74 -5.05 -3.58
CA ARG A 22 3.75 -4.18 -2.96
C ARG A 22 2.63 -4.97 -2.28
N ALA A 23 2.11 -6.01 -2.95
CA ALA A 23 1.06 -6.86 -2.36
C ALA A 23 1.57 -7.58 -1.10
N ALA A 24 2.78 -8.15 -1.17
CA ALA A 24 3.41 -8.80 -0.01
C ALA A 24 3.64 -7.82 1.14
N TYR A 25 4.05 -6.58 0.84
CA TYR A 25 4.19 -5.53 1.85
C TYR A 25 2.85 -5.20 2.51
N TYR A 26 1.78 -4.96 1.72
CA TYR A 26 0.45 -4.67 2.26
C TYR A 26 -0.06 -5.78 3.16
N GLU A 27 0.06 -7.03 2.75
CA GLU A 27 -0.30 -8.18 3.59
C GLU A 27 0.48 -8.17 4.91
N ALA A 28 1.81 -7.98 4.85
CA ALA A 28 2.67 -8.00 6.02
C ALA A 28 2.35 -6.90 7.04
N VAL A 29 1.87 -5.73 6.60
CA VAL A 29 1.47 -4.62 7.48
C VAL A 29 -0.03 -4.59 7.79
N GLY A 30 -0.79 -5.62 7.38
CA GLY A 30 -2.23 -5.71 7.65
C GLY A 30 -3.07 -4.72 6.84
N TRP A 31 -2.66 -4.39 5.63
CA TRP A 31 -3.41 -3.57 4.68
C TRP A 31 -4.08 -4.47 3.63
N ASP A 32 -5.14 -3.96 2.99
CA ASP A 32 -5.80 -4.62 1.88
C ASP A 32 -5.07 -4.39 0.54
N GLU A 33 -5.56 -5.03 -0.52
CA GLU A 33 -4.99 -4.93 -1.88
C GLU A 33 -4.97 -3.50 -2.45
N LYS A 34 -5.82 -2.61 -1.92
CA LYS A 34 -5.89 -1.20 -2.29
C LYS A 34 -4.93 -0.32 -1.48
N GLY A 35 -4.20 -0.92 -0.54
CA GLY A 35 -3.30 -0.20 0.36
C GLY A 35 -4.02 0.50 1.50
N VAL A 36 -5.19 0.01 1.91
CA VAL A 36 -5.95 0.56 3.03
C VAL A 36 -5.74 -0.31 4.28
N PRO A 37 -5.33 0.26 5.43
CA PRO A 37 -5.21 -0.50 6.67
C PRO A 37 -6.54 -1.16 7.06
N LYS A 38 -6.49 -2.37 7.62
CA LYS A 38 -7.68 -3.05 8.16
C LYS A 38 -8.26 -2.29 9.35
N SER A 39 -9.59 -2.34 9.47
CA SER A 39 -10.33 -1.66 10.55
C SER A 39 -9.96 -2.19 11.93
N GLU A 40 -9.69 -3.50 12.06
CA GLU A 40 -9.25 -4.13 13.32
C GLU A 40 -7.96 -3.49 13.86
N LEU A 41 -6.97 -3.29 12.97
CA LEU A 41 -5.66 -2.73 13.32
C LEU A 41 -5.77 -1.27 13.76
N LEU A 42 -6.58 -0.47 13.05
CA LEU A 42 -6.81 0.93 13.41
C LEU A 42 -7.50 1.06 14.77
N LYS A 43 -8.46 0.19 15.08
CA LYS A 43 -9.14 0.18 16.39
C LYS A 43 -8.22 -0.25 17.52
N GLU A 44 -7.39 -1.27 17.28
CA GLU A 44 -6.36 -1.70 18.24
C GLU A 44 -5.40 -0.55 18.59
N TRP A 45 -5.08 0.30 17.61
CA TRP A 45 -4.21 1.47 17.80
C TRP A 45 -4.93 2.73 18.29
N GLY A 46 -6.24 2.67 18.56
CA GLY A 46 -7.04 3.82 19.00
C GLY A 46 -7.24 4.90 17.93
N LEU A 47 -7.22 4.52 16.65
CA LEU A 47 -7.38 5.40 15.48
C LEU A 47 -8.81 5.33 14.90
N ASP A 48 -9.83 5.31 15.77
CA ASP A 48 -11.24 5.18 15.37
C ASP A 48 -11.72 6.27 14.41
N SER A 49 -11.23 7.50 14.59
CA SER A 49 -11.57 8.62 13.71
C SER A 49 -11.03 8.43 12.29
N VAL A 50 -9.84 7.84 12.17
CA VAL A 50 -9.24 7.48 10.88
C VAL A 50 -10.00 6.32 10.26
N ASP A 51 -10.36 5.30 11.04
CA ASP A 51 -11.14 4.16 10.56
C ASP A 51 -12.49 4.63 9.97
N ALA A 52 -13.18 5.54 10.66
CA ALA A 52 -14.41 6.15 10.19
C ALA A 52 -14.21 6.93 8.88
N ALA A 53 -13.15 7.76 8.79
CA ALA A 53 -12.84 8.52 7.59
C ALA A 53 -12.51 7.63 6.38
N LEU A 54 -11.96 6.43 6.60
CA LEU A 54 -11.64 5.48 5.53
C LEU A 54 -12.85 4.68 5.02
N ASN A 55 -14.00 4.69 5.71
CA ASN A 55 -15.21 4.00 5.21
C ASN A 55 -15.65 4.51 3.83
N ARG A 56 -15.46 5.81 3.55
CA ARG A 56 -15.75 6.43 2.25
C ARG A 56 -14.99 5.78 1.08
N ILE A 57 -13.76 5.32 1.30
CA ILE A 57 -12.94 4.69 0.26
C ILE A 57 -13.08 3.16 0.24
N ARG A 58 -13.56 2.57 1.33
CA ARG A 58 -13.89 1.14 1.42
C ARG A 58 -15.25 0.80 0.79
N GLY A 59 -16.05 1.81 0.42
CA GLY A 59 -17.40 1.63 -0.13
C GLY A 59 -18.43 1.20 0.93
N LYS A 60 -18.11 1.41 2.22
CA LYS A 60 -19.05 1.24 3.31
C LYS A 60 -19.79 2.58 3.47
N ALA A 61 -21.06 2.59 3.06
CA ALA A 61 -21.97 3.73 3.22
C ALA A 61 -22.21 4.03 4.70
#